data_AF-A0A354YTF3-F1
#
_entry.id   AF-A0A354YTF3-F1
#
_cell.length_a   1.000
_cell.length_b   1.000
_cell.length_c   1.000
_cell.angle_alpha   90.00
_cell.angle_beta   90.00
_cell.angle_gamma   90.00
#
_symmetry.space_group_name_H-M   'P 1'
#
loop_
_entity.id
_entity.type
_entity.pdbx_description
1 polymer ?
#
loop_
_entity_poly.entity_id
_entity_poly.type
_entity_poly.pdbx_seq_one_letter_code
_entity_poly.pdbx_strand_id
1 'polypeptide(L)'
;ENRVCAAPMAGVSDKAYRILARDFGCGLVCSEMVSDKGLVYGQGRTSKIADSSGEERPVAVQIFGSEAESMAVAARIAEEMGADIIDINMG
;
A
#
# COMPACT_ATOMS: atom_id res chain seq x y z
N GLU A 1 11.78 -1.16 18.06
CA GLU A 1 10.67 -1.35 17.09
C GLU A 1 9.34 -1.44 17.83
N ASN A 2 8.34 -0.72 17.33
CA ASN A 2 6.98 -0.70 17.87
C ASN A 2 6.12 -1.77 17.16
N ARG A 3 5.20 -2.44 17.87
CA ARG A 3 4.30 -3.48 17.32
C ARG A 3 2.89 -2.96 16.99
N VAL A 4 2.73 -1.65 16.89
CA VAL A 4 1.48 -1.02 16.47
C VAL A 4 1.50 -0.81 14.96
N CYS A 5 0.48 -1.31 14.28
CA CYS A 5 0.28 -1.13 12.85
C CYS A 5 -0.90 -0.19 12.59
N ALA A 6 -0.72 0.80 11.71
CA ALA A 6 -1.83 1.63 11.24
C ALA A 6 -2.64 0.85 10.20
N ALA A 7 -3.95 0.72 10.44
CA ALA A 7 -4.83 -0.04 9.56
C ALA A 7 -4.98 0.64 8.17
N PRO A 8 -5.15 -0.15 7.09
CA PRO A 8 -5.49 0.38 5.78
C PRO A 8 -6.92 0.92 5.79
N MET A 9 -7.10 2.19 5.42
CA MET A 9 -8.38 2.88 5.47
C MET A 9 -8.57 3.73 4.20
N ALA A 10 -9.44 3.29 3.30
CA ALA A 10 -9.71 4.04 2.07
C ALA A 10 -10.21 5.46 2.35
N GLY A 11 -9.59 6.44 1.70
CA GLY A 11 -9.82 7.87 1.90
C GLY A 11 -9.15 8.46 3.14
N VAL A 12 -8.39 7.67 3.91
CA VAL A 12 -7.77 8.12 5.18
C VAL A 12 -6.26 7.82 5.21
N SER A 13 -5.83 6.59 4.91
CA SER A 13 -4.42 6.17 5.02
C SER A 13 -3.59 6.53 3.78
N ASP A 14 -3.71 7.79 3.34
CA ASP A 14 -2.93 8.35 2.25
C ASP A 14 -1.46 8.55 2.65
N LYS A 15 -0.62 8.96 1.69
CA LYS A 15 0.82 9.17 1.91
C LYS A 15 1.12 10.16 3.03
N ALA A 16 0.34 11.23 3.15
CA ALA A 16 0.56 12.24 4.18
C ALA A 16 0.22 11.69 5.58
N TYR A 17 -0.88 10.94 5.71
CA TYR A 17 -1.21 10.23 6.93
C TYR A 17 -0.13 9.24 7.34
N ARG A 18 0.38 8.44 6.39
CA ARG A 18 1.41 7.43 6.67
C ARG A 18 2.70 8.06 7.18
N ILE A 19 3.17 9.14 6.56
CA ILE A 19 4.34 9.90 7.02
C ILE A 19 4.14 10.37 8.46
N LEU A 20 3.01 11.02 8.76
CA LEU A 20 2.73 11.47 10.13
C LEU A 20 2.65 10.30 11.11
N ALA A 21 1.98 9.21 10.76
CA ALA A 21 1.89 8.04 11.61
C ALA A 21 3.28 7.46 11.94
N ARG A 22 4.20 7.44 10.97
CA ARG A 22 5.61 7.07 11.18
C ARG A 22 6.32 8.04 12.12
N ASP A 23 6.20 9.35 11.89
CA ASP A 23 6.80 10.39 12.73
C ASP A 23 6.35 10.31 14.20
N PHE A 24 5.11 9.86 14.44
CA PHE A 24 4.56 9.62 15.79
C PHE A 24 4.83 8.21 16.35
N GLY A 25 5.70 7.44 15.69
CA GLY A 25 6.23 6.18 16.21
C GLY A 25 5.45 4.92 15.83
N CYS A 26 4.58 4.96 14.81
CA CYS A 26 3.91 3.76 14.30
C CYS A 26 4.93 2.76 13.72
N GLY A 27 4.78 1.48 14.07
CA GLY A 27 5.73 0.44 13.69
C GLY A 27 5.62 -0.03 12.24
N LEU A 28 4.40 0.01 11.69
CA LEU A 28 4.09 -0.32 10.30
C LEU A 28 2.91 0.56 9.85
N VAL A 29 3.03 1.15 8.66
CA VAL A 29 1.93 1.88 8.02
C VAL A 29 1.48 1.17 6.77
N CYS A 30 0.16 1.12 6.54
CA CYS A 30 -0.43 0.49 5.36
C CYS A 30 -1.02 1.55 4.43
N SER A 31 -0.94 1.32 3.12
CA SER A 31 -1.63 2.13 2.11
C SER A 31 -3.15 2.00 2.25
N GLU A 32 -3.90 2.87 1.56
CA GLU A 32 -5.29 2.56 1.24
C GLU A 32 -5.38 1.29 0.37
N MET A 33 -6.61 0.78 0.18
CA MET A 33 -6.86 -0.36 -0.72
C MET A 33 -6.53 -0.01 -2.18
N VAL A 34 -5.66 -0.81 -2.79
CA VAL A 34 -5.20 -0.65 -4.18
C VAL A 34 -5.81 -1.74 -5.05
N SER A 35 -6.53 -1.36 -6.12
CA SER A 35 -7.06 -2.34 -7.07
C SER A 35 -5.95 -2.96 -7.91
N ASP A 36 -5.93 -4.29 -7.99
CA ASP A 36 -5.02 -5.05 -8.85
C ASP A 36 -5.12 -4.61 -10.33
N LYS A 37 -6.32 -4.60 -10.89
CA LYS A 37 -6.60 -4.16 -12.27
C LYS A 37 -6.24 -2.69 -12.43
N GLY A 38 -6.49 -1.86 -11.43
CA GLY A 38 -6.07 -0.46 -11.43
C GLY A 38 -4.56 -0.29 -11.63
N LEU A 39 -3.75 -1.10 -10.95
CA LEU A 39 -2.29 -1.11 -11.14
C LEU A 39 -1.88 -1.68 -12.50
N VAL A 40 -2.42 -2.84 -12.87
CA VAL A 40 -2.09 -3.54 -14.13
C VAL A 40 -2.38 -2.66 -15.34
N TYR A 41 -3.47 -1.89 -15.33
CA TYR A 41 -3.84 -0.98 -16.42
C TYR A 41 -3.28 0.44 -16.25
N GLY A 42 -2.39 0.69 -15.27
CA GLY A 42 -1.71 1.97 -15.10
C GLY A 42 -2.65 3.14 -14.77
N GLN A 43 -3.71 2.91 -14.00
CA GLN A 43 -4.63 3.99 -13.61
C GLN A 43 -3.93 4.96 -12.65
N GLY A 44 -3.75 6.22 -13.08
CA GLY A 44 -2.96 7.20 -12.33
C GLY A 44 -3.40 7.43 -10.89
N ARG A 45 -4.71 7.31 -10.59
CA ARG A 45 -5.20 7.39 -9.19
C ARG A 45 -4.68 6.22 -8.36
N THR A 46 -4.76 5.00 -8.88
CA THR A 46 -4.31 3.78 -8.20
C THR A 46 -2.80 3.79 -8.01
N SER A 47 -2.05 4.20 -9.03
CA SER A 47 -0.59 4.38 -8.91
C SER A 47 -0.22 5.39 -7.83
N LYS A 48 -0.97 6.50 -7.70
CA LYS A 48 -0.72 7.50 -6.65
C LYS A 48 -0.94 6.94 -5.23
N ILE A 49 -1.91 6.04 -5.06
CA ILE A 49 -2.20 5.41 -3.76
C ILE A 49 -1.08 4.43 -3.39
N ALA A 50 -0.60 3.65 -4.36
CA ALA A 50 0.44 2.63 -4.18
C ALA A 50 1.86 3.19 -4.05
N ASP A 51 2.10 4.43 -4.49
CA ASP A 51 3.41 5.07 -4.40
C ASP A 51 3.86 5.23 -2.94
N SER A 52 4.94 4.52 -2.60
CA SER A 52 5.59 4.58 -1.29
C SER A 52 6.97 5.24 -1.31
N SER A 53 7.35 5.83 -2.46
CA SER A 53 8.65 6.44 -2.63
C SER A 53 8.92 7.56 -1.63
N GLY A 54 10.08 7.52 -0.98
CA GLY A 54 10.49 8.56 -0.02
C GLY A 54 9.79 8.53 1.33
N GLU A 55 8.97 7.51 1.62
CA GLU A 55 8.39 7.30 2.96
C GLU A 55 9.38 6.58 3.88
N GLU A 56 9.23 6.81 5.19
CA GLU A 56 9.97 6.04 6.19
C GLU A 56 9.46 4.59 6.23
N ARG A 57 10.38 3.64 6.12
CA ARG A 57 10.10 2.20 6.04
C ARG A 57 9.89 1.59 7.44
N PRO A 58 9.09 0.52 7.59
CA PRO A 58 8.37 -0.19 6.53
C PRO A 58 7.01 0.41 6.15
N VAL A 59 6.67 0.29 4.86
CA VAL A 59 5.34 0.57 4.31
C VAL A 59 4.76 -0.69 3.65
N ALA A 60 3.54 -1.07 4.05
CA ALA A 60 2.78 -2.11 3.38
C ALA A 60 1.84 -1.51 2.33
N VAL A 61 1.80 -2.11 1.14
CA VAL A 61 0.79 -1.79 0.12
C VAL A 61 -0.26 -2.89 0.11
N GLN A 62 -1.51 -2.52 0.38
CA GLN A 62 -2.63 -3.46 0.39
C GLN A 62 -3.28 -3.51 -0.99
N ILE A 63 -3.18 -4.65 -1.66
CA ILE A 63 -3.83 -4.92 -2.95
C ILE A 63 -5.11 -5.75 -2.77
N PHE A 64 -6.07 -5.55 -3.67
CA PHE A 64 -7.29 -6.37 -3.75
C PHE A 64 -7.68 -6.67 -5.19
N GLY A 65 -8.30 -7.83 -5.39
CA GLY A 65 -8.64 -8.38 -6.69
C GLY A 65 -9.16 -9.81 -6.57
N SER A 66 -9.66 -10.36 -7.68
CA SER A 66 -10.30 -11.68 -7.70
C SER A 66 -9.59 -12.71 -8.59
N GLU A 67 -8.62 -12.28 -9.40
CA GLU A 67 -7.92 -13.12 -10.35
C GLU A 67 -6.45 -13.27 -9.92
N ALA A 68 -5.98 -14.50 -9.76
CA ALA A 68 -4.64 -14.76 -9.23
C ALA A 68 -3.52 -14.16 -10.10
N GLU A 69 -3.71 -14.16 -11.42
CA GLU A 69 -2.74 -13.63 -12.38
C GLU A 69 -2.60 -12.10 -12.25
N SER A 70 -3.71 -11.36 -12.22
CA SER A 70 -3.67 -9.91 -12.05
C SER A 70 -3.16 -9.50 -10.67
N MET A 71 -3.52 -10.24 -9.62
CA MET A 71 -2.98 -10.05 -8.27
C MET A 71 -1.46 -10.22 -8.23
N ALA A 72 -0.92 -11.24 -8.90
CA ALA A 72 0.52 -11.49 -8.97
C ALA A 72 1.27 -10.38 -9.73
N VAL A 73 0.68 -9.86 -10.82
CA VAL A 73 1.26 -8.72 -11.56
C VAL A 73 1.21 -7.46 -10.70
N ALA A 74 0.08 -7.17 -10.06
CA ALA A 74 -0.08 -6.02 -9.18
C ALA A 74 0.89 -6.03 -8.00
N ALA A 75 1.14 -7.19 -7.39
CA ALA A 75 2.13 -7.35 -6.33
C ALA A 75 3.54 -6.96 -6.78
N ARG A 76 3.97 -7.39 -7.98
CA ARG A 76 5.27 -7.00 -8.56
C ARG A 76 5.35 -5.50 -8.84
N ILE A 77 4.28 -4.92 -9.41
CA ILE A 77 4.21 -3.47 -9.63
C ILE A 77 4.32 -2.71 -8.31
N ALA A 78 3.61 -3.13 -7.26
CA ALA A 78 3.66 -2.49 -5.95
C ALA A 78 5.04 -2.58 -5.29
N GLU A 79 5.73 -3.73 -5.42
CA GLU A 79 7.13 -3.91 -5.00
C GLU A 79 8.06 -2.93 -5.74
N GLU A 80 7.95 -2.84 -7.07
CA GLU A 80 8.72 -1.91 -7.90
C GLU A 80 8.45 -0.43 -7.51
N MET A 81 7.24 -0.14 -7.03
CA MET A 81 6.83 1.18 -6.51
C MET A 81 7.26 1.45 -5.06
N GLY A 82 8.01 0.53 -4.45
CA GLY A 82 8.71 0.74 -3.18
C GLY A 82 8.15 0.01 -1.97
N ALA A 83 7.07 -0.77 -2.13
CA ALA A 83 6.43 -1.49 -1.02
C ALA A 83 7.41 -2.45 -0.33
N ASP A 84 7.47 -2.41 1.00
CA ASP A 84 8.22 -3.38 1.81
C ASP A 84 7.45 -4.69 1.99
N ILE A 85 6.12 -4.58 2.03
CA ILE A 85 5.19 -5.67 2.32
C ILE A 85 4.03 -5.56 1.34
N ILE A 86 3.68 -6.68 0.71
CA ILE A 86 2.44 -6.82 -0.05
C ILE A 86 1.39 -7.44 0.88
N ASP A 87 0.33 -6.69 1.15
CA ASP A 87 -0.81 -7.15 1.93
C ASP A 87 -1.98 -7.46 0.99
N ILE A 88 -2.70 -8.55 1.26
CA ILE A 88 -3.84 -8.98 0.43
C ILE A 88 -5.11 -8.72 1.22
N ASN A 89 -5.95 -7.81 0.71
CA ASN A 89 -7.25 -7.56 1.31
C ASN A 89 -8.16 -8.79 1.10
N MET A 90 -8.61 -9.38 2.21
CA MET A 90 -9.54 -10.52 2.27
C MET A 90 -10.70 -10.21 3.23
N GLY A 91 -11.01 -8.92 3.41
CA GLY A 91 -12.06 -8.43 4.29
C GLY A 91 -13.44 -8.44 3.68
#